data_AF-A0AAV8Y481-F1
#
_entry.id   AF-A0AAV8Y481-F1
#
_cell.length_a   1.000
_cell.length_b   1.000
_cell.length_c   1.000
_cell.angle_alpha   90.00
_cell.angle_beta   90.00
_cell.angle_gamma   90.00
#
_symmetry.space_group_name_H-M   'P 1'
#
loop_
_entity.id
_entity.type
_entity.pdbx_description
1 polymer ?
#
loop_
_entity_poly.entity_id
_entity_poly.type
_entity_poly.pdbx_seq_one_letter_code
_entity_poly.pdbx_strand_id
1 'polypeptide(L)'
;MTQQILEKSIQRPQQRVIAKAVTMAVPVIPEIIDTPQGPEQVIKQTVLERRVERDETGEKVIKHLGITDIDPCTGAAKQIAVGIEQLDPRFAKDEGREVISTTSKVSVTPTYTSVQKITSRAITQPLTEAADLTAADIAKMVDEEKEDVENTLKIFPPDLITQPGKI
;
A
#
# COMPACT_ATOMS: atom_id res chain seq x y z
N MET A 1 -9.87 4.60 -18.06
CA MET A 1 -9.16 5.72 -17.37
C MET A 1 -7.65 5.65 -17.66
N THR A 2 -7.05 4.46 -17.57
CA THR A 2 -5.64 4.20 -17.91
C THR A 2 -5.24 4.58 -19.35
N GLN A 3 -6.12 4.44 -20.33
CA GLN A 3 -5.84 4.90 -21.70
C GLN A 3 -5.71 6.43 -21.80
N GLN A 4 -6.59 7.18 -21.11
CA GLN A 4 -6.56 8.65 -21.12
C GLN A 4 -5.32 9.20 -20.41
N ILE A 5 -4.84 8.55 -19.34
CA ILE A 5 -3.62 8.99 -18.65
C ILE A 5 -2.38 8.71 -19.49
N LEU A 6 -2.36 7.57 -20.20
CA LEU A 6 -1.29 7.22 -21.14
C LEU A 6 -1.23 8.23 -22.30
N GLU A 7 -2.37 8.54 -22.93
CA GLU A 7 -2.45 9.54 -24.01
C GLU A 7 -1.92 10.90 -23.55
N LYS A 8 -2.32 11.37 -22.35
CA LYS A 8 -1.81 12.63 -21.79
C LYS A 8 -0.31 12.58 -21.52
N SER A 9 0.20 11.44 -21.05
CA SER A 9 1.63 11.25 -20.79
C SER A 9 2.47 11.27 -22.06
N ILE A 10 1.95 10.71 -23.17
CA ILE A 10 2.60 10.76 -24.48
C ILE A 10 2.65 12.20 -25.01
N GLN A 11 1.57 12.97 -24.83
CA GLN A 11 1.49 14.37 -25.26
C GLN A 11 2.36 15.32 -24.41
N ARG A 12 2.67 14.95 -23.16
CA ARG A 12 3.42 15.78 -22.20
C ARG A 12 4.52 14.94 -21.53
N PRO A 13 5.59 14.59 -22.28
CA PRO A 13 6.66 13.78 -21.74
C PRO A 13 7.31 14.48 -20.54
N GLN A 14 7.72 13.68 -19.53
CA GLN A 14 8.37 14.13 -18.29
C GLN A 14 7.52 15.07 -17.40
N GLN A 15 6.22 15.18 -17.67
CA GLN A 15 5.31 15.98 -16.85
C GLN A 15 4.33 15.07 -16.11
N ARG A 16 4.02 15.46 -14.88
CA ARG A 16 2.94 14.83 -14.10
C ARG A 16 1.60 15.04 -14.79
N VAL A 17 0.88 13.95 -15.06
CA VAL A 17 -0.44 13.96 -15.68
C VAL A 17 -1.49 13.34 -14.78
N ILE A 18 -2.73 13.80 -14.91
CA ILE A 18 -3.86 13.37 -14.09
C ILE A 18 -5.05 13.02 -14.99
N ALA A 19 -5.69 11.89 -14.70
CA ALA A 19 -6.99 11.51 -15.24
C ALA A 19 -7.99 11.37 -14.08
N LYS A 20 -9.22 11.86 -14.30
CA LYS A 20 -10.31 11.78 -13.34
C LYS A 20 -11.54 11.27 -14.07
N ALA A 21 -12.25 10.32 -13.48
CA ALA A 21 -13.62 10.01 -13.87
C ALA A 21 -14.51 9.91 -12.64
N VAL A 22 -15.78 10.22 -12.86
CA VAL A 22 -16.84 10.13 -11.88
C VAL A 22 -17.92 9.27 -12.50
N THR A 23 -18.35 8.26 -11.77
CA THR A 23 -19.45 7.38 -12.13
C THR A 23 -20.54 7.51 -11.08
N MET A 24 -21.78 7.65 -11.52
CA MET A 24 -22.95 7.66 -10.64
C MET A 24 -23.84 6.50 -11.05
N ALA A 25 -24.20 5.65 -10.08
CA ALA A 25 -25.01 4.47 -10.32
C ALA A 25 -26.23 4.43 -9.39
N VAL A 26 -27.36 4.01 -9.96
CA VAL A 26 -28.62 3.66 -9.28
C VAL A 26 -29.24 2.50 -10.06
N PRO A 27 -29.77 1.42 -9.42
CA PRO A 27 -29.73 1.08 -7.99
C PRO A 27 -28.53 0.21 -7.62
N VAL A 28 -28.12 0.25 -6.34
CA VAL A 28 -27.08 -0.64 -5.75
C VAL A 28 -27.71 -1.50 -4.66
N ILE A 29 -27.26 -2.75 -4.54
CA ILE A 29 -27.76 -3.67 -3.50
C ILE A 29 -27.12 -3.29 -2.15
N PRO A 30 -27.92 -3.03 -1.10
CA PRO A 30 -27.40 -2.76 0.24
C PRO A 30 -26.60 -3.93 0.81
N GLU A 31 -25.52 -3.61 1.50
CA GLU A 31 -24.71 -4.59 2.24
C GLU A 31 -25.29 -4.81 3.65
N ILE A 32 -25.21 -6.04 4.14
CA ILE A 32 -25.54 -6.40 5.54
C ILE A 32 -24.24 -6.74 6.25
N ILE A 33 -24.04 -6.18 7.45
CA ILE A 33 -22.87 -6.45 8.29
C ILE A 33 -23.30 -6.95 9.67
N ASP A 34 -22.48 -7.81 10.27
CA ASP A 34 -22.69 -8.24 11.65
C ASP A 34 -22.29 -7.11 12.62
N THR A 35 -23.23 -6.73 13.48
CA THR A 35 -23.01 -5.75 14.56
C THR A 35 -23.19 -6.43 15.92
N PRO A 36 -22.80 -5.77 17.03
CA PRO A 36 -23.09 -6.29 18.38
C PRO A 36 -24.57 -6.53 18.68
N GLN A 37 -25.48 -5.87 17.95
CA GLN A 37 -26.94 -6.04 18.09
C GLN A 37 -27.51 -7.11 17.14
N GLY A 38 -26.67 -7.70 16.28
CA GLY A 38 -27.07 -8.62 15.22
C GLY A 38 -26.77 -8.08 13.82
N PRO A 39 -27.18 -8.79 12.77
CA PRO A 39 -26.98 -8.36 11.39
C PRO A 39 -27.81 -7.11 11.08
N GLU A 40 -27.14 -6.04 10.64
CA GLU A 40 -27.79 -4.78 10.27
C GLU A 40 -27.45 -4.38 8.84
N GLN A 41 -28.40 -3.71 8.18
CA GLN A 41 -28.18 -3.11 6.87
C GLN A 41 -27.33 -1.85 7.00
N VAL A 42 -26.32 -1.74 6.14
CA VAL A 42 -25.52 -0.53 5.99
C VAL A 42 -26.38 0.55 5.35
N ILE A 43 -26.51 1.70 6.02
CA ILE A 43 -27.20 2.90 5.50
C ILE A 43 -26.25 3.79 4.70
N LYS A 44 -24.96 3.76 5.03
CA LYS A 44 -23.94 4.54 4.32
C LYS A 44 -22.61 3.82 4.31
N GLN A 45 -21.96 3.80 3.15
CA GLN A 45 -20.67 3.17 2.97
C GLN A 45 -19.71 4.10 2.25
N THR A 46 -18.50 4.25 2.78
CA THR A 46 -17.40 4.94 2.10
C THR A 46 -16.23 3.98 1.95
N VAL A 47 -15.80 3.76 0.71
CA VAL A 47 -14.62 2.94 0.38
C VAL A 47 -13.58 3.85 -0.26
N LEU A 48 -12.41 3.93 0.36
CA LEU A 48 -11.26 4.63 -0.17
C LEU A 48 -10.17 3.62 -0.48
N GLU A 49 -9.81 3.50 -1.75
CA GLU A 49 -8.70 2.69 -2.21
C GLU A 49 -7.60 3.61 -2.72
N ARG A 50 -6.38 3.36 -2.26
CA ARG A 50 -5.18 4.02 -2.74
C ARG A 50 -4.17 2.95 -3.13
N ARG A 51 -3.75 2.95 -4.38
CA ARG A 51 -2.69 2.10 -4.90
C ARG A 51 -1.56 2.97 -5.41
N VAL A 52 -0.35 2.69 -4.95
CA VAL A 52 0.87 3.37 -5.37
C VAL A 52 1.76 2.32 -6.00
N GLU A 53 2.12 2.52 -7.26
CA GLU A 53 3.07 1.69 -8.00
C GLU A 53 4.34 2.51 -8.19
N ARG A 54 5.45 2.00 -7.66
CA ARG A 54 6.75 2.66 -7.71
C ARG A 54 7.72 1.82 -8.51
N ASP A 55 8.55 2.50 -9.26
CA ASP A 55 9.70 1.95 -9.95
C ASP A 55 10.84 2.98 -9.92
N GLU A 56 12.05 2.57 -10.30
CA GLU A 56 13.20 3.44 -10.51
C GLU A 56 12.89 4.59 -11.48
N THR A 57 11.92 4.38 -12.38
CA THR A 57 11.60 5.27 -13.49
C THR A 57 10.44 6.24 -13.22
N GLY A 58 9.65 6.04 -12.16
CA GLY A 58 8.53 6.91 -11.81
C GLY A 58 7.57 6.35 -10.75
N GLU A 59 6.55 7.17 -10.42
CA GLU A 59 5.48 6.80 -9.48
C GLU A 59 4.12 6.96 -10.16
N LYS A 60 3.31 5.90 -10.13
CA LYS A 60 1.90 5.92 -10.52
C LYS A 60 1.03 5.80 -9.26
N VAL A 61 0.11 6.74 -9.10
CA VAL A 61 -0.81 6.79 -7.97
C VAL A 61 -2.23 6.66 -8.48
N ILE A 62 -2.92 5.62 -8.04
CA ILE A 62 -4.32 5.37 -8.34
C ILE A 62 -5.11 5.55 -7.04
N LYS A 63 -6.19 6.34 -7.09
CA LYS A 63 -7.10 6.58 -5.97
C LYS A 63 -8.52 6.35 -6.42
N HIS A 64 -9.25 5.49 -5.73
CA HIS A 64 -10.68 5.31 -5.90
C HIS A 64 -11.41 5.68 -4.61
N LEU A 65 -12.46 6.47 -4.75
CA LEU A 65 -13.38 6.82 -3.66
C LEU A 65 -14.78 6.40 -4.09
N GLY A 66 -15.36 5.43 -3.41
CA GLY A 66 -16.76 5.05 -3.53
C GLY A 66 -17.55 5.55 -2.33
N ILE A 67 -18.65 6.25 -2.55
CA ILE A 67 -19.63 6.61 -1.52
C ILE A 67 -20.95 6.00 -1.93
N THR A 68 -21.54 5.18 -1.06
CA THR A 68 -22.88 4.63 -1.22
C THR A 68 -23.75 5.19 -0.12
N ASP A 69 -24.89 5.74 -0.50
CA ASP A 69 -25.90 6.28 0.40
C ASP A 69 -27.23 5.56 0.13
N ILE A 70 -27.84 5.03 1.18
CA ILE A 70 -29.06 4.25 1.11
C ILE A 70 -30.12 4.99 1.92
N ASP A 71 -31.19 5.38 1.24
CA ASP A 71 -32.35 5.95 1.89
C ASP A 71 -33.12 4.82 2.62
N PRO A 72 -33.17 4.83 3.96
CA PRO A 72 -33.83 3.77 4.72
C PRO A 72 -35.36 3.77 4.55
N CYS A 73 -35.95 4.89 4.11
CA CYS A 73 -37.40 5.02 3.93
C CYS A 73 -37.85 4.47 2.56
N THR A 74 -37.04 4.67 1.52
CA THR A 74 -37.38 4.29 0.15
C THR A 74 -36.62 3.05 -0.35
N GLY A 75 -35.60 2.60 0.38
CA GLY A 75 -34.70 1.53 -0.03
C GLY A 75 -33.81 1.90 -1.22
N ALA A 76 -33.88 3.14 -1.71
CA ALA A 76 -33.11 3.59 -2.86
C ALA A 76 -31.65 3.80 -2.48
N ALA A 77 -30.75 3.10 -3.18
CA ALA A 77 -29.31 3.25 -3.02
C ALA A 77 -28.72 4.05 -4.17
N LYS A 78 -27.90 5.06 -3.82
CA LYS A 78 -27.12 5.84 -4.78
C LYS A 78 -25.64 5.61 -4.50
N GLN A 79 -24.89 5.24 -5.53
CA GLN A 79 -23.44 5.13 -5.44
C GLN A 79 -22.77 6.17 -6.32
N ILE A 80 -21.80 6.87 -5.74
CA ILE A 80 -20.90 7.79 -6.41
C ILE A 80 -19.50 7.21 -6.30
N ALA A 81 -18.89 6.89 -7.44
CA ALA A 81 -17.51 6.43 -7.52
C ALA A 81 -16.65 7.46 -8.25
N VAL A 82 -15.57 7.89 -7.60
CA VAL A 82 -14.58 8.82 -8.15
C VAL A 82 -13.26 8.08 -8.27
N GLY A 83 -12.76 7.95 -9.50
CA GLY A 83 -11.42 7.46 -9.79
C GLY A 83 -10.50 8.62 -10.16
N ILE A 84 -9.33 8.68 -9.54
CA ILE A 84 -8.25 9.60 -9.88
C ILE A 84 -7.00 8.75 -10.12
N GLU A 85 -6.50 8.80 -11.34
CA GLU A 85 -5.19 8.26 -11.68
C GLU A 85 -4.23 9.44 -11.87
N GLN A 86 -3.03 9.30 -11.32
CA GLN A 86 -1.94 10.23 -11.49
C GLN A 86 -0.71 9.42 -11.91
N LEU A 87 -0.03 9.92 -12.93
CA LEU A 87 1.27 9.42 -13.34
C LEU A 87 2.27 10.56 -13.18
N ASP A 88 3.33 10.32 -12.41
CA ASP A 88 4.47 11.21 -12.29
C ASP A 88 5.70 10.54 -12.93
N PRO A 89 5.86 10.66 -14.27
CA PRO A 89 6.94 10.00 -14.96
C PRO A 89 8.21 10.86 -14.92
N ARG A 90 9.34 10.25 -14.56
CA ARG A 90 10.59 10.60 -15.25
C ARG A 90 10.65 9.83 -16.58
N PHE A 91 10.37 8.51 -16.57
CA PHE A 91 10.27 7.64 -17.77
C PHE A 91 9.40 6.37 -17.58
N ALA A 92 8.33 6.41 -16.77
CA ALA A 92 7.51 5.22 -16.49
C ALA A 92 6.93 4.58 -17.77
N LYS A 93 7.50 3.43 -18.18
CA LYS A 93 7.08 2.64 -19.35
C LYS A 93 6.47 1.29 -18.97
N ASP A 94 6.81 0.74 -17.79
CA ASP A 94 6.45 -0.61 -17.36
C ASP A 94 5.67 -0.63 -16.03
N GLU A 95 5.10 -1.79 -15.68
CA GLU A 95 4.42 -2.02 -14.39
C GLU A 95 5.39 -1.86 -13.21
N GLY A 96 4.97 -1.15 -12.16
CA GLY A 96 5.85 -0.77 -11.05
C GLY A 96 6.40 -1.96 -10.25
N ARG A 97 7.68 -1.89 -9.85
CA ARG A 97 8.42 -2.89 -9.05
C ARG A 97 7.88 -3.08 -7.64
N GLU A 98 7.31 -2.03 -7.08
CA GLU A 98 6.68 -2.04 -5.76
C GLU A 98 5.24 -1.54 -5.86
N VAL A 99 4.30 -2.35 -5.37
CA VAL A 99 2.88 -2.00 -5.29
C VAL A 99 2.45 -1.93 -3.84
N ILE A 100 2.11 -0.73 -3.38
CA ILE A 100 1.52 -0.50 -2.06
C ILE A 100 0.04 -0.19 -2.25
N SER A 101 -0.84 -1.03 -1.70
CA SER A 101 -2.28 -0.82 -1.73
C SER A 101 -2.82 -0.58 -0.32
N THR A 102 -3.69 0.40 -0.17
CA THR A 102 -4.39 0.71 1.08
C THR A 102 -5.87 0.86 0.77
N THR A 103 -6.68 0.01 1.38
CA THR A 103 -8.14 0.07 1.29
C THR A 103 -8.70 0.40 2.66
N SER A 104 -9.42 1.51 2.76
CA SER A 104 -10.15 1.92 3.96
C SER A 104 -11.64 1.86 3.65
N LYS A 105 -12.40 1.09 4.44
CA LYS A 105 -13.85 0.96 4.34
C LYS A 105 -14.49 1.45 5.63
N VAL A 106 -15.41 2.39 5.51
CA VAL A 106 -16.26 2.88 6.60
C VAL A 106 -17.69 2.48 6.27
N SER A 107 -18.30 1.70 7.14
CA SER A 107 -19.69 1.24 7.00
C SER A 107 -20.49 1.72 8.20
N VAL A 108 -21.56 2.45 7.94
CA VAL A 108 -22.46 3.02 8.95
C VAL A 108 -23.78 2.28 8.86
N THR A 109 -24.24 1.73 9.98
CA THR A 109 -25.56 1.16 10.18
C THR A 109 -26.36 2.07 11.14
N PRO A 110 -27.65 1.79 11.40
CA PRO A 110 -28.42 2.59 12.35
C PRO A 110 -27.85 2.63 13.77
N THR A 111 -27.22 1.53 14.23
CA THR A 111 -26.73 1.42 15.62
C THR A 111 -25.22 1.34 15.74
N TYR A 112 -24.49 1.15 14.63
CA TYR A 112 -23.06 0.86 14.67
C TYR A 112 -22.30 1.53 13.52
N THR A 113 -21.02 1.83 13.75
CA THR A 113 -20.09 2.28 12.71
C THR A 113 -18.87 1.37 12.74
N SER A 114 -18.60 0.73 11.61
CA SER A 114 -17.43 -0.10 11.40
C SER A 114 -16.40 0.62 10.54
N VAL A 115 -15.14 0.53 10.95
CA VAL A 115 -13.99 1.04 10.19
C VAL A 115 -13.02 -0.10 9.98
N GLN A 116 -12.77 -0.44 8.71
CA GLN A 116 -11.80 -1.43 8.31
C GLN A 116 -10.69 -0.75 7.50
N LYS A 117 -9.44 -1.05 7.81
CA LYS A 117 -8.29 -0.60 7.03
C LYS A 117 -7.38 -1.78 6.74
N ILE A 118 -7.13 -2.02 5.47
CA ILE A 118 -6.25 -3.07 4.98
C ILE A 118 -5.13 -2.39 4.21
N THR A 119 -3.89 -2.71 4.58
CA THR A 119 -2.69 -2.26 3.85
C THR A 119 -1.96 -3.50 3.37
N SER A 120 -1.64 -3.56 2.09
CA SER A 120 -0.80 -4.61 1.51
C SER A 120 0.36 -3.99 0.75
N ARG A 121 1.49 -4.68 0.79
CA ARG A 121 2.70 -4.36 0.04
C ARG A 121 3.09 -5.61 -0.74
N ALA A 122 3.23 -5.46 -2.04
CA ALA A 122 3.73 -6.51 -2.92
C ALA A 122 4.94 -5.98 -3.68
N ILE A 123 6.02 -6.75 -3.68
CA ILE A 123 7.18 -6.50 -4.53
C ILE A 123 7.03 -7.46 -5.71
N THR A 124 6.84 -6.91 -6.91
CA THR A 124 6.45 -7.65 -8.12
C THR A 124 7.64 -8.15 -8.92
N GLN A 125 8.86 -7.68 -8.61
CA GLN A 125 10.11 -8.16 -9.19
C GLN A 125 11.05 -8.68 -8.09
N PRO A 126 11.85 -9.72 -8.36
CA PRO A 126 12.89 -10.15 -7.44
C PRO A 126 13.85 -8.98 -7.19
N LEU A 127 14.18 -8.72 -5.91
CA LEU A 127 15.28 -7.83 -5.55
C LEU A 127 16.56 -8.40 -6.17
N THR A 128 16.99 -7.85 -7.30
CA THR A 128 18.25 -8.22 -7.95
C THR A 128 19.47 -7.96 -7.07
N GLU A 129 19.34 -7.17 -6.00
CA GLU A 129 20.42 -6.92 -5.04
C GLU A 129 20.71 -8.10 -4.10
N ALA A 130 19.86 -9.14 -4.08
CA ALA A 130 20.15 -10.36 -3.33
C ALA A 130 20.86 -11.45 -4.16
N ALA A 131 21.18 -11.20 -5.44
CA ALA A 131 21.48 -12.27 -6.40
C ALA A 131 22.76 -12.12 -7.24
N ASP A 132 23.77 -11.39 -6.76
CA ASP A 132 25.14 -11.48 -7.29
C ASP A 132 26.21 -11.57 -6.17
N LEU A 133 25.82 -11.85 -4.92
CA LEU A 133 26.77 -12.19 -3.88
C LEU A 133 27.20 -13.64 -4.08
N THR A 134 28.45 -13.83 -4.53
CA THR A 134 29.01 -15.17 -4.62
C THR A 134 29.26 -15.71 -3.22
N ALA A 135 29.34 -17.04 -3.07
CA ALA A 135 29.71 -17.65 -1.80
C ALA A 135 31.05 -17.12 -1.26
N ALA A 136 31.94 -16.63 -2.13
CA ALA A 136 33.20 -16.00 -1.75
C ALA A 136 33.00 -14.61 -1.12
N ASP A 137 32.06 -13.81 -1.62
CA ASP A 137 31.73 -12.50 -1.06
C ASP A 137 31.10 -12.63 0.33
N ILE A 138 30.25 -13.64 0.50
CA ILE A 138 29.65 -14.00 1.80
C ILE A 138 30.74 -14.45 2.78
N ALA A 139 31.65 -15.31 2.36
CA ALA A 139 32.76 -15.78 3.21
C ALA A 139 33.65 -14.61 3.65
N LYS A 140 33.98 -13.69 2.74
CA LYS A 140 34.78 -12.51 3.04
C LYS A 140 34.11 -11.59 4.06
N MET A 141 32.82 -11.32 3.92
CA MET A 141 32.07 -10.52 4.90
C MET A 141 32.02 -11.19 6.28
N VAL A 142 31.92 -12.52 6.34
CA VAL A 142 31.96 -13.26 7.62
C VAL A 142 33.33 -13.19 8.27
N ASP A 143 34.41 -13.22 7.49
CA ASP A 143 35.77 -13.12 8.02
C ASP A 143 36.10 -11.69 8.48
N GLU A 144 35.64 -10.66 7.75
CA GLU A 144 35.74 -9.26 8.18
C GLU A 144 34.98 -9.01 9.50
N GLU A 145 33.76 -9.53 9.63
CA GLU A 145 32.98 -9.40 10.87
C GLU A 145 33.65 -10.12 12.05
N LYS A 146 34.26 -11.30 11.83
CA LYS A 146 35.01 -12.00 12.88
C LYS A 146 36.19 -11.17 13.37
N GLU A 147 36.94 -10.55 12.45
CA GLU A 147 38.06 -9.70 12.79
C GLU A 147 37.60 -8.47 13.59
N ASP A 148 36.49 -7.85 13.19
CA ASP A 148 35.90 -6.71 13.90
C ASP A 148 35.42 -7.08 15.31
N VAL A 149 34.80 -8.24 15.48
CA VAL A 149 34.41 -8.76 16.80
C VAL A 149 35.64 -9.02 17.66
N GLU A 150 36.69 -9.66 17.12
CA GLU A 150 37.92 -9.91 17.86
C GLU A 150 38.65 -8.62 18.25
N ASN A 151 38.70 -7.63 17.36
CA ASN A 151 39.30 -6.33 17.65
C ASN A 151 38.49 -5.57 18.69
N THR A 152 37.17 -5.62 18.60
CA THR A 152 36.27 -5.03 19.59
C THR A 152 36.49 -5.68 20.96
N LEU A 153 36.61 -7.00 21.04
CA LEU A 153 36.90 -7.73 22.28
C LEU A 153 38.29 -7.42 22.88
N LYS A 154 39.28 -7.07 22.05
CA LYS A 154 40.62 -6.65 22.51
C LYS A 154 40.65 -5.22 23.06
N ILE A 155 39.71 -4.36 22.65
CA ILE A 155 39.61 -2.96 23.10
C ILE A 155 38.80 -2.84 24.39
N PHE A 156 37.99 -3.84 24.73
CA PHE A 156 37.30 -3.89 26.02
C PHE A 156 38.30 -4.00 27.19
N PRO A 157 38.24 -3.13 28.20
CA PRO A 157 39.06 -3.27 29.39
C PRO A 157 38.71 -4.58 30.11
N PRO A 158 39.71 -5.31 30.65
CA PRO A 158 39.51 -6.62 31.27
C PRO A 158 38.54 -6.61 32.47
N ASP A 159 38.19 -5.44 33.00
CA ASP A 159 37.26 -5.27 34.12
C ASP A 159 35.77 -5.46 33.74
N LEU A 160 35.43 -5.52 32.44
CA LEU A 160 34.07 -5.85 31.96
C LEU A 160 33.90 -7.34 31.58
N ILE A 161 34.97 -8.13 31.60
CA ILE A 161 34.93 -9.60 31.48
C ILE A 161 34.75 -10.17 32.90
N THR A 162 33.69 -9.76 33.59
CA THR A 162 33.37 -10.30 34.93
C THR A 162 32.59 -11.60 34.80
N GLN A 163 33.32 -12.70 35.00
CA GLN A 163 32.94 -13.97 35.66
C GLN A 163 31.47 -14.41 35.56
N PRO A 164 31.16 -15.56 34.91
CA PRO A 164 29.87 -16.20 35.13
C PRO A 164 29.81 -16.71 36.57
N GLY A 165 28.97 -16.06 37.38
CA GLY A 165 28.56 -16.54 38.69
C GLY A 165 29.44 -16.10 39.87
N LYS A 166 29.01 -15.05 40.56
CA LYS A 166 29.03 -15.01 42.04
C LYS A 166 27.70 -14.47 42.56
N ILE A 167 26.94 -15.39 43.15
CA ILE A 167 26.06 -15.16 44.30
C ILE A 167 26.97 -15.03 45.53
#